data_AF-A0A3E4QWE4-F1
#
_entry.id   AF-A0A3E4QWE4-F1
#
_cell.length_a   1.000
_cell.length_b   1.000
_cell.length_c   1.000
_cell.angle_alpha   90.00
_cell.angle_beta   90.00
_cell.angle_gamma   90.00
#
_symmetry.space_group_name_H-M   'P 1'
#
loop_
_entity.id
_entity.type
_entity.pdbx_description
1 polymer ?
#
loop_
_entity_poly.entity_id
_entity_poly.type
_entity_poly.pdbx_seq_one_letter_code
_entity_poly.pdbx_strand_id
1 'polypeptide(L)'
;MDAADAKLLAERVAAGEVPPDELARALQVPPVTDLGFATVDNQRGARTGTSEIIYGAGKTKEQIAGIVTSMLEACQRRVLVTRLDGEKAAGVSELLAAAGIVMEYDPVARLGMVGDAKDPDGLGTVLVICAGTSDLPVAEEAARTLEYLGNHVDRAYDVGVAGIHRLLACEKRIRDARVIVAVAGMEGALASVVAGLASCPVIAVPTSVGYGASLGGVAALLAMLNSCANGVSVVNIDNGFGAAYQASLINHMK
;
A
#
# COMPACT_ATOMS: atom_id res chain seq x y z
N MET A 1 6.18 2.65 -16.20
CA MET A 1 5.96 4.09 -15.87
C MET A 1 4.47 4.41 -15.93
N ASP A 2 3.94 5.25 -15.04
CA ASP A 2 2.55 5.73 -15.09
C ASP A 2 2.40 7.05 -15.87
N ALA A 3 1.16 7.50 -16.08
CA ALA A 3 0.88 8.69 -16.88
C ALA A 3 1.40 10.00 -16.24
N ALA A 4 1.40 10.09 -14.91
CA ALA A 4 1.91 11.27 -14.21
C ALA A 4 3.44 11.35 -14.32
N ASP A 5 4.12 10.21 -14.14
CA ASP A 5 5.56 10.10 -14.32
C ASP A 5 5.97 10.38 -15.77
N ALA A 6 5.21 9.90 -16.75
CA ALA A 6 5.46 10.18 -18.17
C ALA A 6 5.30 11.68 -18.50
N LYS A 7 4.27 12.33 -17.95
CA LYS A 7 4.05 13.77 -18.13
C LYS A 7 5.21 14.57 -17.52
N LEU A 8 5.63 14.23 -16.30
CA LEU A 8 6.75 14.88 -15.63
C LEU A 8 8.06 14.69 -16.41
N LEU A 9 8.31 13.49 -16.97
CA LEU A 9 9.48 13.26 -17.82
C LEU A 9 9.45 14.16 -19.07
N ALA A 10 8.30 14.28 -19.73
CA ALA A 10 8.14 15.17 -20.89
C ALA A 10 8.34 16.65 -20.55
N GLU A 11 7.83 17.12 -19.40
CA GLU A 11 8.02 18.48 -18.90
C GLU A 11 9.51 18.77 -18.63
N ARG A 12 10.25 17.83 -18.03
CA ARG A 12 11.70 17.96 -17.79
C ARG A 12 12.53 17.96 -19.08
N VAL A 13 12.13 17.19 -20.10
CA VAL A 13 12.74 17.27 -21.44
C VAL A 13 12.51 18.65 -22.04
N ALA A 14 11.28 19.16 -21.97
CA ALA A 14 10.95 20.48 -22.49
C ALA A 14 11.71 21.62 -21.77
N ALA A 15 12.00 21.44 -20.49
CA ALA A 15 12.83 22.35 -19.69
C ALA A 15 14.35 22.22 -19.94
N GLY A 16 14.79 21.21 -20.70
CA GLY A 16 16.21 20.93 -20.97
C GLY A 16 16.97 20.30 -19.79
N GLU A 17 16.26 19.82 -18.77
CA GLU A 17 16.85 19.17 -17.58
C GLU A 17 17.30 17.74 -17.86
N VAL A 18 16.65 17.08 -18.81
CA VAL A 18 16.96 15.71 -19.26
C VAL A 18 17.00 15.65 -20.79
N PRO A 19 17.88 14.83 -21.37
CA PRO A 19 17.97 14.70 -22.83
C PRO A 19 16.72 14.01 -23.42
N PRO A 20 16.28 14.37 -24.64
CA PRO A 20 15.15 13.72 -25.31
C PRO A 20 15.28 12.20 -25.44
N ASP A 21 16.50 11.67 -25.49
CA ASP A 21 16.80 10.24 -25.56
C ASP A 21 16.27 9.46 -24.34
N GLU A 22 16.14 10.10 -23.18
CA GLU A 22 15.56 9.48 -21.98
C GLU A 22 14.06 9.19 -22.17
N LEU A 23 13.32 10.16 -22.71
CA LEU A 23 11.92 9.98 -23.07
C LEU A 23 11.76 8.94 -24.18
N ALA A 24 12.62 8.97 -25.20
CA ALA A 24 12.60 7.98 -26.28
C ALA A 24 12.80 6.55 -25.77
N ARG A 25 13.76 6.34 -24.85
CA ARG A 25 13.97 5.03 -24.20
C ARG A 25 12.73 4.58 -23.43
N ALA A 26 12.13 5.46 -22.63
CA ALA A 26 10.96 5.13 -21.84
C ALA A 26 9.75 4.72 -22.71
N LEU A 27 9.61 5.29 -23.91
CA LEU A 27 8.55 4.93 -24.88
C LEU A 27 8.83 3.61 -25.62
N GLN A 28 10.07 3.14 -25.66
CA GLN A 28 10.48 1.90 -26.33
C GLN A 28 10.48 0.67 -25.41
N VAL A 29 10.19 0.85 -24.12
CA VAL A 29 10.11 -0.24 -23.15
C VAL A 29 9.03 -1.25 -23.58
N PRO A 30 9.35 -2.56 -23.68
CA PRO A 30 8.38 -3.57 -24.09
C PRO A 30 7.24 -3.69 -23.06
N PRO A 31 6.02 -4.11 -23.46
CA PRO A 31 4.90 -4.26 -22.53
C PRO A 31 5.22 -5.18 -21.35
N VAL A 32 6.01 -6.23 -21.61
CA VAL A 32 6.45 -7.21 -20.63
C VAL A 32 7.93 -7.50 -20.76
N THR A 33 8.58 -7.80 -19.62
CA THR A 33 9.95 -8.32 -19.56
C THR A 33 9.94 -9.70 -18.90
N ASP A 34 10.42 -10.73 -19.61
CA ASP A 34 10.56 -12.09 -19.06
C ASP A 34 11.96 -12.27 -18.44
N LEU A 35 11.99 -12.57 -17.15
CA LEU A 35 13.20 -12.85 -16.36
C LEU A 35 13.47 -14.36 -16.20
N GLY A 36 12.65 -15.21 -16.82
CA GLY A 36 12.70 -16.67 -16.71
C GLY A 36 12.07 -17.23 -15.43
N PHE A 37 12.00 -16.43 -14.36
CA PHE A 37 11.32 -16.78 -13.10
C PHE A 37 10.11 -15.86 -12.79
N ALA A 38 9.97 -14.76 -13.53
CA ALA A 38 8.87 -13.81 -13.42
C ALA A 38 8.71 -13.05 -14.75
N THR A 39 7.48 -12.63 -15.05
CA THR A 39 7.18 -11.77 -16.19
C THR A 39 6.67 -10.43 -15.66
N VAL A 40 7.48 -9.38 -15.79
CA VAL A 40 7.20 -8.02 -15.31
C VAL A 40 6.34 -7.29 -16.32
N ASP A 41 5.28 -6.62 -15.87
CA ASP A 41 4.34 -5.81 -16.66
C ASP A 41 4.70 -4.33 -16.58
N ASN A 42 5.57 -3.90 -17.50
CA ASN A 42 6.07 -2.53 -17.56
C ASN A 42 4.99 -1.49 -17.90
N GLN A 43 3.85 -1.94 -18.44
CA GLN A 43 2.75 -1.08 -18.87
C GLN A 43 1.61 -0.99 -17.85
N ARG A 44 1.69 -1.67 -16.70
CA ARG A 44 0.64 -1.62 -15.68
C ARG A 44 0.32 -0.19 -15.25
N GLY A 45 1.35 0.62 -15.00
CA GLY A 45 1.20 2.03 -14.62
C GLY A 45 0.40 2.86 -15.62
N ALA A 46 0.66 2.66 -16.91
CA ALA A 46 -0.08 3.35 -17.97
C ALA A 46 -1.55 2.91 -18.04
N ARG A 47 -1.85 1.64 -17.74
CA ARG A 47 -3.22 1.10 -17.82
C ARG A 47 -4.04 1.33 -16.55
N THR A 48 -3.43 1.27 -15.36
CA THR A 48 -4.16 1.25 -14.09
C THR A 48 -3.81 2.42 -13.16
N GLY A 49 -2.96 3.35 -13.60
CA GLY A 49 -2.56 4.54 -12.84
C GLY A 49 -1.49 4.29 -11.78
N THR A 50 -1.16 3.03 -11.49
CA THR A 50 -0.11 2.64 -10.54
C THR A 50 0.75 1.57 -11.17
N SER A 51 2.07 1.74 -11.08
CA SER A 51 3.03 0.77 -11.59
C SER A 51 2.96 -0.58 -10.86
N GLU A 52 3.65 -1.59 -11.39
CA GLU A 52 3.67 -2.91 -10.76
C GLU A 52 4.22 -2.87 -9.33
N ILE A 53 3.69 -3.75 -8.47
CA ILE A 53 4.06 -3.87 -7.05
C ILE A 53 4.48 -5.32 -6.82
N ILE A 54 5.58 -5.51 -6.10
CA ILE A 54 6.19 -6.83 -5.91
C ILE A 54 5.62 -7.47 -4.64
N TYR A 55 4.86 -8.55 -4.77
CA TYR A 55 4.51 -9.39 -3.62
C TYR A 55 5.74 -10.20 -3.17
N GLY A 56 6.41 -9.79 -2.09
CA GLY A 56 7.68 -10.37 -1.63
C GLY A 56 7.55 -11.67 -0.85
N ALA A 57 6.37 -11.98 -0.30
CA ALA A 57 6.13 -13.25 0.36
C ALA A 57 6.21 -14.41 -0.64
N GLY A 58 6.95 -15.47 -0.28
CA GLY A 58 7.20 -16.63 -1.13
C GLY A 58 8.28 -16.46 -2.21
N LYS A 59 8.79 -15.25 -2.46
CA LYS A 59 9.92 -15.01 -3.38
C LYS A 59 11.26 -15.09 -2.67
N THR A 60 12.31 -15.49 -3.39
CA THR A 60 13.70 -15.42 -2.91
C THR A 60 14.26 -13.99 -3.02
N LYS A 61 15.34 -13.70 -2.30
CA LYS A 61 16.00 -12.38 -2.36
C LYS A 61 16.52 -12.06 -3.77
N GLU A 62 17.02 -13.06 -4.50
CA GLU A 62 17.51 -12.91 -5.88
C GLU A 62 16.37 -12.58 -6.84
N GLN A 63 15.22 -13.25 -6.68
CA GLN A 63 14.03 -12.96 -7.49
C GLN A 63 13.53 -11.54 -7.26
N ILE A 64 13.47 -11.09 -6.00
CA ILE A 64 13.03 -9.74 -5.67
C ILE A 64 14.00 -8.71 -6.23
N ALA A 65 15.30 -8.86 -6.00
CA ALA A 65 16.32 -7.95 -6.52
C ALA A 65 16.29 -7.89 -8.05
N GLY A 66 16.15 -9.03 -8.73
CA GLY A 66 16.04 -9.09 -10.19
C GLY A 66 14.81 -8.37 -10.74
N ILE A 67 13.65 -8.52 -10.08
CA ILE A 67 12.43 -7.80 -10.48
C ILE A 67 12.59 -6.30 -10.26
N VAL A 68 13.14 -5.88 -9.11
CA VAL A 68 13.40 -4.46 -8.82
C VAL A 68 14.31 -3.85 -9.88
N THR A 69 15.46 -4.47 -10.17
CA THR A 69 16.40 -4.00 -11.19
C THR A 69 15.72 -3.90 -12.56
N SER A 70 14.98 -4.94 -12.97
CA SER A 70 14.26 -4.94 -14.25
C SER A 70 13.24 -3.80 -14.36
N MET A 71 12.50 -3.51 -13.28
CA MET A 71 11.52 -2.43 -13.27
C MET A 71 12.21 -1.06 -13.38
N LEU A 72 13.34 -0.85 -12.72
CA LEU A 72 14.10 0.40 -12.81
C LEU A 72 14.71 0.59 -14.21
N GLU A 73 15.26 -0.47 -14.81
CA GLU A 73 15.74 -0.46 -16.21
C GLU A 73 14.63 -0.14 -17.20
N ALA A 74 13.40 -0.57 -16.90
CA ALA A 74 12.18 -0.20 -17.62
C ALA A 74 11.67 1.23 -17.31
N CYS A 75 12.56 2.11 -16.83
CA CYS A 75 12.29 3.52 -16.52
C CYS A 75 11.20 3.72 -15.45
N GLN A 76 10.94 2.73 -14.60
CA GLN A 76 10.07 2.93 -13.44
C GLN A 76 10.84 3.68 -12.36
N ARG A 77 10.28 4.80 -11.87
CA ARG A 77 10.95 5.65 -10.88
C ARG A 77 10.91 5.11 -9.46
N ARG A 78 9.87 4.34 -9.15
CA ARG A 78 9.54 3.89 -7.79
C ARG A 78 9.11 2.44 -7.79
N VAL A 79 9.59 1.66 -6.84
CA VAL A 79 9.24 0.24 -6.69
C VAL A 79 8.86 -0.02 -5.24
N LEU A 80 7.75 -0.72 -5.04
CA LEU A 80 7.30 -1.18 -3.73
C LEU A 80 7.32 -2.71 -3.68
N VAL A 81 7.90 -3.26 -2.61
CA VAL A 81 7.93 -4.68 -2.27
C VAL A 81 7.11 -4.88 -1.01
N THR A 82 6.03 -5.66 -1.07
CA THR A 82 5.17 -5.95 0.09
C THR A 82 5.53 -7.25 0.77
N ARG A 83 5.20 -7.37 2.06
CA ARG A 83 5.42 -8.59 2.87
C ARG A 83 6.86 -9.12 2.81
N LEU A 84 7.82 -8.21 2.92
CA LEU A 84 9.24 -8.49 2.96
C LEU A 84 9.69 -8.66 4.41
N ASP A 85 10.09 -9.86 4.82
CA ASP A 85 10.69 -10.05 6.15
C ASP A 85 12.12 -9.51 6.21
N GLY A 86 12.62 -9.30 7.44
CA GLY A 86 13.89 -8.62 7.67
C GLY A 86 15.12 -9.35 7.12
N GLU A 87 15.13 -10.68 7.11
CA GLU A 87 16.24 -11.45 6.55
C GLU A 87 16.29 -11.30 5.03
N LYS A 88 15.14 -11.46 4.36
CA LYS A 88 15.05 -11.19 2.92
C LYS A 88 15.34 -9.73 2.60
N ALA A 89 14.88 -8.78 3.41
CA ALA A 89 15.14 -7.36 3.20
C ALA A 89 16.64 -7.07 3.19
N ALA A 90 17.39 -7.57 4.17
CA ALA A 90 18.83 -7.41 4.24
C ALA A 90 19.53 -8.00 3.00
N GLY A 91 19.14 -9.21 2.60
CA GLY A 91 19.70 -9.86 1.41
C GLY A 91 19.36 -9.15 0.10
N VAL A 92 18.14 -8.62 -0.04
CA VAL A 92 17.75 -7.81 -1.21
C VAL A 92 18.55 -6.50 -1.24
N SER A 93 18.67 -5.81 -0.10
CA SER A 93 19.44 -4.56 -0.02
C SER A 93 20.91 -4.76 -0.40
N GLU A 94 21.54 -5.86 0.00
CA GLU A 94 22.93 -6.18 -0.38
C GLU A 94 23.07 -6.36 -1.90
N LEU A 95 22.16 -7.13 -2.52
CA LEU A 95 22.16 -7.36 -3.97
C LEU A 95 21.90 -6.08 -4.77
N LEU A 96 20.98 -5.23 -4.31
CA LEU A 96 20.68 -3.95 -4.94
C LEU A 96 21.81 -2.94 -4.78
N ALA A 97 22.47 -2.92 -3.62
CA ALA A 97 23.61 -2.04 -3.37
C ALA A 97 24.78 -2.33 -4.32
N ALA A 98 25.00 -3.59 -4.70
CA ALA A 98 25.99 -3.97 -5.71
C ALA A 98 25.71 -3.37 -7.10
N ALA A 99 24.45 -3.02 -7.38
CA ALA A 99 24.01 -2.32 -8.60
C ALA A 99 23.84 -0.80 -8.40
N GLY A 100 24.24 -0.26 -7.24
CA GLY A 100 24.08 1.16 -6.92
C GLY A 100 22.64 1.59 -6.59
N ILE A 101 21.75 0.64 -6.31
CA ILE A 101 20.35 0.88 -5.98
C ILE A 101 20.18 0.84 -4.46
N VAL A 102 19.57 1.88 -3.90
CA VAL A 102 19.26 1.96 -2.47
C VAL A 102 17.79 1.60 -2.24
N MET A 103 17.55 0.63 -1.35
CA MET A 103 16.22 0.28 -0.88
C MET A 103 16.05 0.68 0.59
N GLU A 104 15.00 1.44 0.88
CA GLU A 104 14.52 1.68 2.24
C GLU A 104 13.68 0.48 2.69
N TYR A 105 13.89 0.01 3.92
CA TYR A 105 13.10 -1.07 4.51
C TYR A 105 12.38 -0.60 5.76
N ASP A 106 11.06 -0.78 5.79
CA ASP A 106 10.21 -0.56 6.95
C ASP A 106 9.95 -1.91 7.65
N PRO A 107 10.52 -2.14 8.85
CA PRO A 107 10.39 -3.42 9.54
C PRO A 107 9.00 -3.65 10.14
N VAL A 108 8.22 -2.60 10.41
CA VAL A 108 6.87 -2.74 10.98
C VAL A 108 5.89 -3.07 9.86
N ALA A 109 5.92 -2.29 8.78
CA ALA A 109 5.07 -2.50 7.60
C ALA A 109 5.50 -3.73 6.79
N ARG A 110 6.75 -4.20 6.96
CA ARG A 110 7.40 -5.24 6.13
C ARG A 110 7.40 -4.84 4.66
N LEU A 111 7.82 -3.61 4.38
CA LEU A 111 7.85 -3.03 3.05
C LEU A 111 9.27 -2.64 2.64
N GLY A 112 9.65 -2.98 1.40
CA GLY A 112 10.82 -2.44 0.73
C GLY A 112 10.42 -1.37 -0.27
N MET A 113 11.08 -0.21 -0.25
CA MET A 113 10.80 0.92 -1.14
C MET A 113 12.08 1.36 -1.85
N VAL A 114 11.99 1.55 -3.16
CA VAL A 114 13.06 2.12 -3.99
C VAL A 114 12.51 3.33 -4.71
N GLY A 115 13.31 4.40 -4.77
CA GLY A 115 12.92 5.68 -5.35
C GLY A 115 12.26 6.63 -4.35
N ASP A 116 12.01 7.86 -4.78
CA ASP A 116 11.49 8.92 -3.92
C ASP A 116 10.00 8.76 -3.62
N ALA A 117 9.56 9.28 -2.47
CA ALA A 117 8.14 9.36 -2.14
C ALA A 117 7.38 10.23 -3.16
N LYS A 118 6.11 9.88 -3.43
CA LYS A 118 5.22 10.71 -4.23
C LYS A 118 4.73 11.88 -3.39
N ASP A 119 4.79 13.09 -3.93
CA ASP A 119 4.11 14.23 -3.31
C ASP A 119 2.60 13.95 -3.19
N PRO A 120 1.96 14.26 -2.06
CA PRO A 120 0.54 13.99 -1.90
C PRO A 120 -0.32 14.74 -2.94
N ASP A 121 -1.09 13.99 -3.73
CA ASP A 121 -2.03 14.50 -4.75
C ASP A 121 -3.47 14.04 -4.52
N GLY A 122 -3.72 13.32 -3.42
CA GLY A 122 -5.05 12.94 -2.97
C GLY A 122 -5.93 14.14 -2.58
N LEU A 123 -7.24 14.00 -2.76
CA LEU A 123 -8.20 15.09 -2.58
C LEU A 123 -8.67 15.29 -1.12
N GLY A 124 -8.08 14.55 -0.19
CA GLY A 124 -8.43 14.56 1.22
C GLY A 124 -7.55 13.63 2.03
N THR A 125 -7.92 13.45 3.30
CA THR A 125 -7.17 12.61 4.25
C THR A 125 -7.72 11.20 4.24
N VAL A 126 -6.83 10.21 4.10
CA VAL A 126 -7.16 8.80 4.37
C VAL A 126 -6.78 8.49 5.80
N LEU A 127 -7.76 8.09 6.62
CA LEU A 127 -7.51 7.70 8.01
C LEU A 127 -7.26 6.19 8.08
N VAL A 128 -6.09 5.77 8.54
CA VAL A 128 -5.81 4.38 8.90
C VAL A 128 -6.04 4.23 10.40
N ILE A 129 -6.97 3.36 10.77
CA ILE A 129 -7.37 3.14 12.15
C ILE A 129 -7.20 1.66 12.53
N CYS A 130 -6.51 1.35 13.64
CA CYS A 130 -6.30 -0.03 14.07
C CYS A 130 -6.72 -0.30 15.52
N ALA A 131 -7.23 -1.51 15.77
CA ALA A 131 -7.82 -1.85 17.06
C ALA A 131 -6.77 -1.98 18.17
N GLY A 132 -5.67 -2.67 17.88
CA GLY A 132 -4.59 -2.87 18.84
C GLY A 132 -3.22 -2.78 18.20
N THR A 133 -2.18 -2.79 19.04
CA THR A 133 -0.79 -2.79 18.58
C THR A 133 -0.41 -4.05 17.82
N SER A 134 -1.09 -5.17 18.07
CA SER A 134 -0.90 -6.42 17.32
C SER A 134 -1.31 -6.30 15.84
N ASP A 135 -2.18 -5.35 15.50
CA ASP A 135 -2.62 -5.09 14.13
C ASP A 135 -1.68 -4.14 13.38
N LEU A 136 -0.68 -3.56 14.05
CA LEU A 136 0.23 -2.56 13.47
C LEU A 136 0.92 -3.00 12.18
N PRO A 137 1.39 -4.25 12.02
CA PRO A 137 2.03 -4.63 10.76
C PRO A 137 1.11 -4.49 9.55
N VAL A 138 -0.18 -4.77 9.71
CA VAL A 138 -1.18 -4.64 8.63
C VAL A 138 -1.60 -3.18 8.46
N ALA A 139 -1.75 -2.44 9.56
CA ALA A 139 -2.07 -1.02 9.54
C ALA A 139 -0.96 -0.17 8.89
N GLU A 140 0.30 -0.42 9.25
CA GLU A 140 1.44 0.25 8.63
C GLU A 140 1.66 -0.19 7.18
N GLU A 141 1.40 -1.45 6.83
CA GLU A 141 1.39 -1.86 5.41
C GLU A 141 0.41 -0.99 4.61
N ALA A 142 -0.79 -0.75 5.15
CA ALA A 142 -1.76 0.11 4.51
C ALA A 142 -1.31 1.59 4.47
N ALA A 143 -0.84 2.13 5.60
CA ALA A 143 -0.46 3.54 5.72
C ALA A 143 0.73 3.90 4.83
N ARG A 144 1.79 3.09 4.85
CA ARG A 144 2.98 3.31 4.02
C ARG A 144 2.70 3.08 2.54
N THR A 145 1.81 2.12 2.20
CA THR A 145 1.33 1.96 0.81
C THR A 145 0.55 3.20 0.35
N LEU A 146 -0.32 3.76 1.19
CA LEU A 146 -1.07 4.97 0.85
C LEU A 146 -0.15 6.17 0.58
N GLU A 147 0.89 6.35 1.40
CA GLU A 147 1.92 7.38 1.21
C GLU A 147 2.70 7.15 -0.09
N TYR A 148 3.11 5.91 -0.36
CA TYR A 148 3.74 5.53 -1.62
C TYR A 148 2.87 5.90 -2.83
N LEU A 149 1.54 5.79 -2.69
CA LEU A 149 0.57 6.13 -3.74
C LEU A 149 0.21 7.63 -3.82
N GLY A 150 0.80 8.49 -2.97
CA GLY A 150 0.57 9.94 -2.99
C GLY A 150 -0.64 10.40 -2.17
N ASN A 151 -1.00 9.70 -1.10
CA ASN A 151 -2.08 10.13 -0.21
C ASN A 151 -1.53 10.85 1.03
N HIS A 152 -2.30 11.83 1.52
CA HIS A 152 -2.13 12.30 2.89
C HIS A 152 -2.81 11.31 3.85
N VAL A 153 -2.01 10.77 4.79
CA VAL A 153 -2.45 9.69 5.68
C VAL A 153 -2.44 10.16 7.13
N ASP A 154 -3.57 9.98 7.81
CA ASP A 154 -3.68 10.13 9.25
C ASP A 154 -3.74 8.74 9.91
N ARG A 155 -3.13 8.57 11.09
CA ARG A 155 -2.94 7.28 11.76
C ARG A 155 -3.53 7.29 13.17
N ALA A 156 -4.48 6.40 13.45
CA ALA A 156 -5.09 6.23 14.77
C ALA A 156 -4.92 4.79 15.26
N TYR A 157 -4.01 4.57 16.20
CA TYR A 157 -3.64 3.23 16.68
C TYR A 157 -4.07 2.97 18.11
N ASP A 158 -4.26 1.68 18.42
CA ASP A 158 -4.73 1.19 19.73
C ASP A 158 -6.10 1.80 20.13
N VAL A 159 -7.00 1.87 19.16
CA VAL A 159 -8.36 2.44 19.30
C VAL A 159 -9.44 1.38 19.16
N GLY A 160 -9.19 0.19 19.70
CA GLY A 160 -10.10 -0.95 19.68
C GLY A 160 -11.35 -0.78 20.57
N VAL A 161 -12.33 -1.64 20.32
CA VAL A 161 -13.66 -1.60 20.96
C VAL A 161 -13.62 -1.88 22.46
N ALA A 162 -12.67 -2.71 22.93
CA ALA A 162 -12.47 -2.99 24.35
C ALA A 162 -12.19 -1.71 25.17
N GLY A 163 -11.56 -0.71 24.55
CA GLY A 163 -11.33 0.61 25.11
C GLY A 163 -12.13 1.68 24.38
N ILE A 164 -13.46 1.54 24.31
CA ILE A 164 -14.34 2.35 23.45
C ILE A 164 -14.13 3.88 23.58
N HIS A 165 -13.75 4.37 24.75
CA HIS A 165 -13.43 5.78 24.98
C HIS A 165 -12.28 6.29 24.11
N ARG A 166 -11.28 5.44 23.79
CA ARG A 166 -10.17 5.78 22.89
C ARG A 166 -10.65 5.95 21.44
N LEU A 167 -11.60 5.13 21.03
CA LEU A 167 -12.24 5.24 19.72
C LEU A 167 -13.10 6.52 19.63
N LEU A 168 -13.91 6.79 20.65
CA LEU A 168 -14.75 7.98 20.70
C LEU A 168 -13.92 9.28 20.72
N ALA A 169 -12.73 9.26 21.33
CA ALA A 169 -11.80 10.40 21.25
C ALA A 169 -11.32 10.70 19.81
N CYS A 170 -11.45 9.74 18.89
CA CYS A 170 -11.10 9.91 17.47
C CYS A 170 -12.29 10.34 16.59
N GLU A 171 -13.47 10.60 17.16
CA GLU A 171 -14.71 10.88 16.41
C GLU A 171 -14.54 11.99 15.36
N LYS A 172 -13.88 13.09 15.71
CA LYS A 172 -13.64 14.20 14.77
C LYS A 172 -12.80 13.74 13.56
N ARG A 173 -11.75 12.94 13.80
CA ARG A 173 -10.87 12.43 12.74
C ARG A 173 -11.62 11.48 11.82
N ILE A 174 -12.48 10.63 12.39
CA ILE A 174 -13.35 9.71 11.64
C ILE A 174 -14.31 10.50 10.74
N ARG A 175 -14.92 11.55 11.27
CA ARG A 175 -15.88 12.40 10.55
C ARG A 175 -15.23 13.21 9.42
N ASP A 176 -14.04 13.73 9.66
CA ASP A 176 -13.31 14.59 8.71
C ASP A 176 -12.57 13.79 7.61
N ALA A 177 -12.45 12.46 7.77
CA ALA A 177 -11.77 11.60 6.81
C ALA A 177 -12.54 11.50 5.49
N ARG A 178 -11.79 11.40 4.38
CA ARG A 178 -12.35 11.17 3.05
C ARG A 178 -12.56 9.68 2.76
N VAL A 179 -11.69 8.84 3.30
CA VAL A 179 -11.78 7.37 3.28
C VAL A 179 -11.14 6.86 4.57
N ILE A 180 -11.68 5.78 5.13
CA ILE A 180 -11.11 5.14 6.32
C ILE A 180 -10.68 3.71 5.98
N VAL A 181 -9.48 3.32 6.42
CA VAL A 181 -9.01 1.94 6.43
C VAL A 181 -9.06 1.45 7.88
N ALA A 182 -9.99 0.55 8.20
CA ALA A 182 -10.20 0.02 9.54
C ALA A 182 -9.61 -1.38 9.67
N VAL A 183 -8.56 -1.53 10.48
CA VAL A 183 -7.76 -2.74 10.62
C VAL A 183 -8.02 -3.38 11.99
N ALA A 184 -8.50 -4.62 12.02
CA ALA A 184 -8.75 -5.32 13.29
C ALA A 184 -8.77 -6.84 13.14
N GLY A 185 -8.19 -7.52 14.14
CA GLY A 185 -8.36 -8.96 14.35
C GLY A 185 -9.47 -9.28 15.35
N MET A 186 -9.36 -10.42 16.02
CA MET A 186 -10.32 -10.93 17.01
C MET A 186 -11.75 -11.03 16.41
N GLU A 187 -12.74 -10.38 17.01
CA GLU A 187 -14.12 -10.28 16.51
C GLU A 187 -14.31 -9.22 15.40
N GLY A 188 -13.27 -8.49 15.01
CA GLY A 188 -13.32 -7.51 13.91
C GLY A 188 -14.27 -6.32 14.14
N ALA A 189 -14.75 -6.12 15.38
CA ALA A 189 -15.84 -5.18 15.69
C ALA A 189 -15.53 -3.71 15.38
N LEU A 190 -14.26 -3.33 15.32
CA LEU A 190 -13.84 -1.95 15.05
C LEU A 190 -14.47 -1.40 13.76
N ALA A 191 -14.48 -2.20 12.68
CA ALA A 191 -14.98 -1.76 11.37
C ALA A 191 -16.45 -1.31 11.45
N SER A 192 -17.30 -2.09 12.13
CA SER A 192 -18.72 -1.80 12.29
C SER A 192 -18.95 -0.52 13.11
N VAL A 193 -18.21 -0.32 14.20
CA VAL A 193 -18.34 0.87 15.04
C VAL A 193 -17.88 2.12 14.29
N VAL A 194 -16.73 2.05 13.63
CA VAL A 194 -16.17 3.15 12.82
C VAL A 194 -17.13 3.55 11.71
N ALA A 195 -17.70 2.58 10.99
CA ALA A 195 -18.67 2.85 9.92
C ALA A 195 -19.97 3.48 10.43
N GLY A 196 -20.37 3.21 11.68
CA GLY A 196 -21.50 3.89 12.32
C GLY A 196 -21.24 5.37 12.65
N LEU A 197 -19.97 5.80 12.68
CA LEU A 197 -19.55 7.17 12.99
C LEU A 197 -19.05 7.94 11.76
N ALA A 198 -18.75 7.24 10.66
CA ALA A 198 -18.18 7.81 9.46
C ALA A 198 -19.25 8.30 8.47
N SER A 199 -18.97 9.41 7.80
CA SER A 199 -19.74 9.90 6.65
C SER A 199 -19.12 9.51 5.31
N CYS A 200 -18.04 8.73 5.32
CA CYS A 200 -17.28 8.30 4.15
C CYS A 200 -17.17 6.76 4.07
N PRO A 201 -16.70 6.21 2.94
CA PRO A 201 -16.47 4.77 2.83
C PRO A 201 -15.45 4.26 3.86
N VAL A 202 -15.71 3.06 4.40
CA VAL A 202 -14.81 2.34 5.31
C VAL A 202 -14.36 1.05 4.64
N ILE A 203 -13.06 0.91 4.43
CA ILE A 203 -12.45 -0.33 3.94
C ILE A 203 -11.94 -1.11 5.15
N ALA A 204 -12.60 -2.22 5.43
CA ALA A 204 -12.30 -3.08 6.56
C ALA A 204 -11.24 -4.13 6.18
N VAL A 205 -10.20 -4.22 7.01
CA VAL A 205 -9.08 -5.16 6.87
C VAL A 205 -9.09 -6.11 8.06
N PRO A 206 -9.64 -7.33 7.89
CA PRO A 206 -9.53 -8.32 8.93
C PRO A 206 -8.06 -8.75 9.05
N THR A 207 -7.56 -8.86 10.29
CA THR A 207 -6.22 -9.42 10.51
C THR A 207 -6.31 -10.85 11.02
N SER A 208 -5.22 -11.60 10.87
CA SER A 208 -5.09 -12.95 11.45
C SER A 208 -4.87 -12.94 12.96
N VAL A 209 -4.87 -11.76 13.61
CA VAL A 209 -4.70 -11.63 15.05
C VAL A 209 -5.89 -12.25 15.79
N GLY A 210 -5.58 -13.00 16.83
CA GLY A 210 -6.54 -13.54 17.79
C GLY A 210 -6.32 -15.00 18.12
N TYR A 211 -7.08 -15.51 19.08
CA TYR A 211 -6.90 -16.86 19.63
C TYR A 211 -8.02 -17.79 19.18
N GLY A 212 -7.73 -19.10 19.08
CA GLY A 212 -8.70 -20.19 18.96
C GLY A 212 -9.83 -19.93 17.95
N ALA A 213 -10.93 -19.35 18.42
CA ALA A 213 -12.11 -19.00 17.65
C ALA A 213 -11.88 -17.92 16.56
N SER A 214 -10.77 -17.19 16.57
CA SER A 214 -10.41 -16.28 15.45
C SER A 214 -10.19 -17.05 14.15
N LEU A 215 -9.74 -18.32 14.24
CA LEU A 215 -9.47 -19.20 13.09
C LEU A 215 -8.58 -18.53 12.04
N GLY A 216 -7.52 -17.85 12.49
CA GLY A 216 -6.60 -17.12 11.61
C GLY A 216 -7.23 -15.91 10.92
N GLY A 217 -8.19 -15.24 11.57
CA GLY A 217 -8.87 -14.05 11.05
C GLY A 217 -10.18 -14.33 10.33
N VAL A 218 -10.60 -15.59 10.18
CA VAL A 218 -11.90 -15.94 9.55
C VAL A 218 -13.06 -15.37 10.36
N ALA A 219 -12.98 -15.35 11.69
CA ALA A 219 -14.03 -14.74 12.52
C ALA A 219 -14.16 -13.24 12.24
N ALA A 220 -13.05 -12.51 12.23
CA ALA A 220 -13.01 -11.08 11.90
C ALA A 220 -13.54 -10.81 10.48
N LEU A 221 -13.11 -11.60 9.49
CA LEU A 221 -13.56 -11.50 8.10
C LEU A 221 -15.09 -11.66 8.00
N LEU A 222 -15.64 -12.72 8.58
CA LEU A 222 -17.08 -12.98 8.54
C LEU A 222 -17.87 -11.92 9.32
N ALA A 223 -17.35 -11.43 10.44
CA ALA A 223 -17.98 -10.35 11.21
C ALA A 223 -18.03 -9.04 10.41
N MET A 224 -16.92 -8.67 9.76
CA MET A 224 -16.85 -7.46 8.93
C MET A 224 -17.75 -7.58 7.69
N LEU A 225 -17.82 -8.75 7.04
CA LEU A 225 -18.70 -9.00 5.89
C LEU A 225 -20.18 -8.96 6.26
N ASN A 226 -20.54 -9.43 7.45
CA ASN A 226 -21.92 -9.41 7.96
C ASN A 226 -22.28 -8.10 8.68
N SER A 227 -21.43 -7.07 8.61
CA SER A 227 -21.72 -5.78 9.23
C SER A 227 -23.00 -5.18 8.67
N CYS A 228 -23.87 -4.68 9.54
CA CYS A 228 -25.06 -3.93 9.14
C CYS A 228 -24.78 -2.44 8.90
N ALA A 229 -23.56 -1.98 9.19
CA ALA A 229 -23.17 -0.60 8.94
C ALA A 229 -23.02 -0.36 7.43
N ASN A 230 -23.61 0.73 6.94
CA ASN A 230 -23.51 1.09 5.54
C ASN A 230 -22.10 1.57 5.18
N GLY A 231 -21.70 1.38 3.92
CA GLY A 231 -20.44 1.91 3.41
C GLY A 231 -19.19 1.10 3.78
N VAL A 232 -19.36 -0.11 4.34
CA VAL A 232 -18.26 -1.04 4.62
C VAL A 232 -17.95 -1.88 3.38
N SER A 233 -16.68 -1.94 2.99
CA SER A 233 -16.14 -2.90 2.02
C SER A 233 -15.01 -3.69 2.68
N VAL A 234 -14.94 -5.00 2.45
CA VAL A 234 -13.99 -5.87 3.16
C VAL A 234 -12.96 -6.43 2.19
N VAL A 235 -11.69 -6.38 2.57
CA VAL A 235 -10.59 -7.02 1.83
C VAL A 235 -10.19 -8.35 2.46
N ASN A 236 -9.30 -9.09 1.80
CA ASN A 236 -8.74 -10.33 2.34
C ASN A 236 -8.02 -10.11 3.68
N ILE A 237 -7.87 -11.21 4.43
CA ILE A 237 -7.15 -11.24 5.70
C ILE A 237 -5.70 -10.77 5.51
N ASP A 238 -5.27 -9.88 6.41
CA ASP A 238 -3.96 -9.23 6.43
C ASP A 238 -3.62 -8.41 5.17
N ASN A 239 -4.61 -8.06 4.33
CA ASN A 239 -4.39 -7.37 3.06
C ASN A 239 -4.40 -5.84 3.21
N GLY A 240 -3.44 -5.30 3.98
CA GLY A 240 -3.27 -3.86 4.15
C GLY A 240 -2.98 -3.15 2.84
N PHE A 241 -2.15 -3.76 1.98
CA PHE A 241 -1.88 -3.26 0.64
C PHE A 241 -3.16 -3.09 -0.22
N GLY A 242 -4.02 -4.11 -0.26
CA GLY A 242 -5.24 -4.07 -1.07
C GLY A 242 -6.21 -3.00 -0.60
N ALA A 243 -6.32 -2.82 0.72
CA ALA A 243 -7.13 -1.74 1.30
C ALA A 243 -6.57 -0.35 0.98
N ALA A 244 -5.26 -0.17 1.10
CA ALA A 244 -4.57 1.06 0.74
C ALA A 244 -4.77 1.42 -0.73
N TYR A 245 -4.67 0.44 -1.63
CA TYR A 245 -4.87 0.66 -3.06
C TYR A 245 -6.29 1.13 -3.36
N GLN A 246 -7.30 0.46 -2.80
CA GLN A 246 -8.70 0.86 -2.96
C GLN A 246 -8.97 2.25 -2.36
N ALA A 247 -8.46 2.51 -1.15
CA ALA A 247 -8.60 3.81 -0.50
C ALA A 247 -7.96 4.93 -1.32
N SER A 248 -6.77 4.67 -1.90
CA SER A 248 -6.10 5.60 -2.80
C SER A 248 -6.97 5.92 -4.02
N LEU A 249 -7.52 4.90 -4.70
CA LEU A 249 -8.40 5.14 -5.85
C LEU A 249 -9.58 6.05 -5.46
N ILE A 250 -10.27 5.75 -4.35
CA ILE A 250 -11.41 6.55 -3.88
C ILE A 250 -10.98 7.98 -3.55
N ASN A 251 -9.83 8.16 -2.91
CA ASN A 251 -9.31 9.46 -2.52
C ASN A 251 -8.91 10.34 -3.72
N HIS A 252 -8.69 9.75 -4.90
CA HIS A 252 -8.34 10.43 -6.15
C HIS A 252 -9.51 10.56 -7.14
N MET A 253 -10.68 9.97 -6.85
CA MET A 253 -11.89 10.16 -7.67
C MET A 253 -12.46 11.57 -7.44
N LYS A 254 -12.66 12.33 -8.53
CA LYS A 254 -13.24 13.68 -8.50
C LYS A 254 -14.77 13.65 -8.54
#